data_AF-A0A510DWK2-F1
#
_entry.id   AF-A0A510DWK2-F1
#
_cell.length_a   1.000
_cell.length_b   1.000
_cell.length_c   1.000
_cell.angle_alpha   90.00
_cell.angle_beta   90.00
_cell.angle_gamma   90.00
#
_symmetry.space_group_name_H-M   'P 1'
#
loop_
_entity.id
_entity.type
_entity.pdbx_description
1 polymer ?
#
loop_
_entity_poly.entity_id
_entity_poly.type
_entity_poly.pdbx_seq_one_letter_code
_entity_poly.pdbx_strand_id
1 'polypeptide(L)' 'MQCIFCKNEFKNKRAMKIHQELERIPDCPICGWKNRRGTIGSLLRHLKMRKDQKHKELLSSLQ' A
#
# COMPACT_ATOMS: atom_id res chain seq x y z
N MET A 1 -4.23 13.34 -5.68
CA MET A 1 -3.42 12.23 -5.10
C MET A 1 -4.39 11.24 -4.50
N GLN A 2 -4.67 10.11 -5.15
CA GLN A 2 -5.69 9.17 -4.70
C GLN A 2 -5.06 7.98 -3.97
N CYS A 3 -5.62 7.59 -2.83
CA CYS A 3 -5.20 6.36 -2.16
C CYS A 3 -5.72 5.15 -2.93
N ILE A 4 -4.81 4.26 -3.33
CA ILE A 4 -5.18 3.06 -4.11
C ILE A 4 -5.99 2.03 -3.32
N PHE A 5 -6.01 2.14 -1.99
CA PHE A 5 -6.69 1.17 -1.11
C PHE A 5 -8.14 1.55 -0.80
N CYS A 6 -8.43 2.83 -0.60
CA CYS A 6 -9.76 3.31 -0.23
C CYS A 6 -10.35 4.31 -1.23
N LYS A 7 -9.63 4.58 -2.33
CA LYS A 7 -10.01 5.54 -3.38
C LYS A 7 -10.21 6.99 -2.90
N ASN A 8 -9.86 7.31 -1.65
CA ASN A 8 -9.91 8.67 -1.13
C ASN A 8 -8.95 9.59 -1.87
N GLU A 9 -9.42 10.80 -2.18
CA GLU A 9 -8.62 11.82 -2.83
C GLU A 9 -8.03 12.80 -1.81
N PHE A 10 -6.74 13.09 -1.98
CA PHE A 10 -5.97 13.99 -1.13
C PHE A 10 -5.41 15.15 -1.95
N LYS A 11 -5.37 16.32 -1.31
CA LYS A 11 -4.83 17.56 -1.88
C LYS A 11 -3.32 17.51 -2.12
N ASN A 12 -2.56 16.68 -1.39
CA ASN A 12 -1.11 16.57 -1.54
C ASN A 12 -0.57 15.18 -1.12
N LYS A 13 0.68 14.86 -1.51
CA LYS A 13 1.33 13.55 -1.21
C LYS A 13 1.47 13.31 0.29
N ARG A 14 1.72 14.39 1.05
CA ARG A 14 1.92 14.33 2.50
C ARG A 14 0.65 13.87 3.21
N ALA A 15 -0.50 14.46 2.88
CA ALA A 15 -1.79 14.08 3.43
C ALA A 15 -2.15 12.63 3.08
N MET A 16 -1.87 12.20 1.85
CA MET A 16 -2.05 10.79 1.44
C MET A 16 -1.14 9.83 2.23
N LYS A 17 0.14 10.20 2.45
CA LYS A 17 1.06 9.40 3.28
C LYS A 17 0.61 9.30 4.73
N ILE A 18 0.17 10.41 5.32
CA ILE A 18 -0.37 10.43 6.69
C ILE A 18 -1.62 9.56 6.77
N HIS A 19 -2.53 9.69 5.79
CA HIS A 19 -3.69 8.82 5.70
C HIS A 19 -3.30 7.34 5.64
N GLN A 20 -2.33 6.97 4.81
CA GLN A 20 -1.79 5.61 4.73
C GLN A 20 -1.10 5.13 6.02
N GLU A 21 -0.64 6.04 6.87
CA GLU A 21 0.01 5.71 8.14
C GLU A 21 -1.01 5.54 9.27
N LEU A 22 -2.03 6.40 9.30
CA LEU A 22 -3.11 6.39 10.30
C LEU A 22 -4.17 5.33 10.00
N GLU A 23 -4.60 5.25 8.74
CA GLU A 23 -5.46 4.17 8.27
C GLU A 23 -4.57 2.95 8.07
N ARG A 24 -4.58 2.09 9.08
CA ARG A 24 -3.86 0.81 9.10
C ARG A 24 -3.81 0.21 7.69
N ILE A 25 -2.61 0.07 7.14
CA ILE A 25 -2.43 -0.40 5.77
C ILE A 25 -3.08 -1.78 5.63
N PRO A 26 -3.97 -1.97 4.65
CA PRO A 26 -4.68 -3.22 4.49
C PRO A 26 -3.73 -4.37 4.14
N ASP A 27 -4.27 -5.56 4.31
CA ASP A 27 -3.64 -6.80 3.84
C ASP A 27 -3.36 -6.73 2.34
N CYS A 28 -2.41 -7.53 1.87
CA CYS A 28 -2.11 -7.57 0.44
C CYS A 28 -3.35 -8.02 -0.35
N PRO A 29 -3.92 -7.20 -1.25
CA PRO A 29 -5.13 -7.56 -1.99
C PRO A 29 -4.88 -8.65 -3.06
N ILE A 30 -3.61 -8.95 -3.36
CA ILE A 30 -3.23 -9.94 -4.37
C ILE A 30 -3.20 -11.36 -3.82
N CYS A 31 -2.72 -11.53 -2.58
CA CYS A 31 -2.52 -12.85 -1.97
C CYS A 31 -3.08 -13.00 -0.56
N GLY A 32 -3.77 -11.98 -0.04
CA GLY A 32 -4.33 -11.98 1.31
C GLY A 32 -3.29 -11.93 2.43
N TRP A 33 -2.03 -11.60 2.11
CA TRP A 33 -0.97 -11.53 3.12
C TRP A 33 -1.32 -10.51 4.21
N LYS A 34 -1.34 -10.99 5.46
CA LYS A 34 -1.72 -10.18 6.62
C LYS A 34 -0.63 -9.20 7.01
N ASN A 35 -0.90 -7.91 6.87
CA ASN A 35 0.02 -6.88 7.31
C ASN A 35 -0.10 -6.68 8.82
N ARG A 36 0.52 -7.59 9.59
CA ARG A 36 0.44 -7.58 11.06
C ARG A 36 0.93 -6.26 11.68
N ARG A 37 1.92 -5.63 11.05
CA ARG A 37 2.46 -4.34 11.49
C ARG A 37 1.57 -3.15 11.08
N GLY A 38 0.69 -3.32 10.10
CA GLY A 38 -0.20 -2.26 9.62
C GLY A 38 0.52 -1.10 8.94
N THR A 39 1.80 -1.25 8.59
CA THR A 39 2.62 -0.16 8.01
C THR A 39 2.87 -0.34 6.53
N ILE A 40 3.03 0.77 5.81
CA ILE A 40 3.25 0.75 4.35
C ILE A 40 4.61 0.13 4.02
N GLY A 41 5.63 0.38 4.85
CA GLY A 41 6.94 -0.24 4.67
C GLY A 41 6.90 -1.77 4.75
N SER A 42 6.04 -2.33 5.60
CA SER A 42 5.84 -3.78 5.69
C SER A 42 5.19 -4.35 4.43
N LEU A 43 4.17 -3.65 3.91
CA LEU A 43 3.53 -4.02 2.65
C LEU A 43 4.51 -3.88 1.48
N LEU A 44 5.22 -2.76 1.34
CA LEU A 44 6.21 -2.54 0.29
C LEU A 44 7.29 -3.63 0.28
N ARG A 45 7.79 -4.01 1.46
CA ARG A 45 8.73 -5.12 1.61
C ARG A 45 8.14 -6.44 1.13
N HIS A 46 6.90 -6.74 1.54
CA HIS A 46 6.17 -7.92 1.04
C HIS A 46 6.03 -7.90 -0.48
N LEU A 47 5.56 -6.79 -1.07
CA LEU A 47 5.38 -6.66 -2.52
C LEU A 47 6.72 -6.83 -3.27
N LYS A 48 7.81 -6.27 -2.74
CA LYS A 48 9.16 -6.37 -3.32
C LYS A 48 9.72 -7.80 -3.29
N MET A 49 9.36 -8.60 -2.28
CA MET A 49 9.80 -10.00 -2.18
C MET A 49 9.06 -10.92 -3.15
N ARG A 50 7.87 -10.52 -3.63
CA ARG A 50 7.06 -11.32 -4.55
C ARG A 50 7.54 -11.12 -5.98
N LYS A 51 7.71 -12.22 -6.71
CA LYS A 51 8.12 -12.20 -8.12
C LYS A 51 6.95 -12.06 -9.09
N ASP A 52 5.72 -12.19 -8.58
CA ASP A 52 4.49 -12.12 -9.36
C ASP A 52 4.33 -10.74 -10.00
N GLN A 53 3.89 -10.72 -11.27
CA GLN A 53 3.68 -9.47 -12.00
C GLN A 53 2.69 -8.54 -11.29
N LYS A 54 1.58 -9.09 -10.79
CA LYS A 54 0.56 -8.34 -10.04
C LYS A 54 1.12 -7.63 -8.79
N HIS A 55 2.08 -8.25 -8.11
CA HIS A 55 2.72 -7.63 -6.93
C HIS A 55 3.66 -6.49 -7.33
N LYS A 56 4.37 -6.62 -8.46
CA LYS A 56 5.23 -5.56 -9.00
C LYS A 56 4.41 -4.36 -9.48
N GLU A 57 3.28 -4.59 -10.15
CA GLU A 57 2.38 -3.52 -10.58
C GLU A 57 1.79 -2.74 -9.39
N LEU A 58 1.39 -3.46 -8.35
CA LEU A 58 0.93 -2.85 -7.11
C LEU A 58 2.04 -2.06 -6.40
N LEU A 59 3.28 -2.57 -6.42
CA LEU A 59 4.44 -1.86 -5.85
C LEU A 59 4.74 -0.55 -6.60
N SER A 60 4.74 -0.58 -7.94
CA SER A 60 4.94 0.61 -8.77
C SER A 60 3.84 1.65 -8.60
N SER A 61 2.61 1.21 -8.34
CA SER A 61 1.47 2.10 -8.07
C SER A 61 1.54 2.79 -6.69
N LEU A 62 2.45 2.36 -5.82
CA LEU A 62 2.64 2.88 -4.46
C LEU A 62 3.84 3.83 -4.28
N GLN A 63 4.73 3.95 -5.28
CA GLN A 63 5.92 4.84 -5.25
C GLN A 63 5.60 6.25 -5.75
#